data_AF-A0A9P6ZM74-F1
#
_entry.id   AF-A0A9P6ZM74-F1
#
_cell.length_a   1.000
_cell.length_b   1.000
_cell.length_c   1.000
_cell.angle_alpha   90.00
_cell.angle_beta   90.00
_cell.angle_gamma   90.00
#
_symmetry.space_group_name_H-M   'P 1'
#
loop_
_entity.id
_entity.type
_entity.pdbx_description
1 polymer ?
#
loop_
_entity_poly.entity_id
_entity_poly.type
_entity_poly.pdbx_seq_one_letter_code
_entity_poly.pdbx_strand_id
1 'polypeptide(L)' 'LDIVSLHPDLARLSRDEDLPKRMSWVQAICTLEGLPFPNESYDFVHVKRIARVLPENMWDDLFEEISRVMKPGPAFE' A
#
# COMPACT_ATOMS: atom_id res chain seq x y z
N LEU A 1 -6.28 12.73 15.86
CA LEU A 1 -5.71 11.98 14.74
C LEU A 1 -6.36 12.53 13.49
N ASP A 2 -5.71 13.50 12.84
CA ASP A 2 -6.29 14.28 11.75
C ASP A 2 -5.92 13.64 10.41
N ILE A 3 -6.57 12.51 10.12
CA ILE A 3 -6.38 11.77 8.90
C ILE A 3 -7.31 12.38 7.85
N VAL A 4 -6.79 13.32 7.07
CA VAL A 4 -7.48 13.86 5.91
C VAL A 4 -7.33 12.88 4.75
N SER A 5 -8.45 12.38 4.24
CA SER A 5 -8.49 11.55 3.04
C SER A 5 -8.02 12.38 1.84
N LEU A 6 -6.75 12.22 1.46
CA LEU A 6 -6.15 12.88 0.28
C LEU A 6 -6.48 12.16 -1.03
N HIS A 7 -7.21 11.04 -0.97
CA HIS A 7 -7.47 10.19 -2.13
C HIS A 7 -8.46 10.85 -3.10
N PRO A 8 -8.10 10.97 -4.38
CA PRO A 8 -9.03 11.42 -5.41
C PRO A 8 -10.18 10.43 -5.59
N ASP A 9 -11.41 10.94 -5.74
CA ASP A 9 -12.58 10.13 -6.05
C ASP A 9 -12.50 9.59 -7.49
N LEU A 10 -12.24 8.28 -7.60
CA LEU A 10 -12.07 7.59 -8.88
C LEU A 10 -13.33 7.61 -9.74
N ALA A 11 -14.51 7.63 -9.13
CA ALA A 11 -15.77 7.71 -9.87
C ALA A 11 -15.95 9.08 -10.54
N ARG A 12 -15.33 10.14 -9.98
CA ARG A 12 -15.39 11.49 -10.53
C ARG A 12 -14.28 11.81 -11.52
N LEU A 13 -13.16 11.10 -11.45
CA LEU A 13 -11.97 11.34 -12.28
C LEU A 13 -11.83 10.39 -13.46
N SER A 14 -12.38 9.18 -13.37
CA SER A 14 -12.23 8.17 -14.41
C SER A 14 -13.36 8.29 -15.41
N ARG A 15 -13.02 8.38 -16.71
CA ARG A 15 -13.99 8.26 -17.81
C ARG A 15 -14.46 6.82 -18.03
N ASP A 16 -13.79 5.88 -17.36
CA ASP A 16 -13.97 4.44 -17.45
C ASP A 16 -14.65 3.94 -16.17
N GLU A 17 -15.85 3.39 -16.31
CA GLU A 17 -16.70 2.91 -15.21
C GLU A 17 -16.15 1.65 -14.53
N ASP A 18 -15.18 0.96 -15.15
CA ASP A 18 -14.60 -0.26 -14.61
C ASP A 18 -13.35 -0.02 -13.76
N LEU A 19 -12.74 1.17 -13.83
CA LEU A 19 -11.56 1.52 -13.04
C LEU A 19 -11.81 1.46 -11.52
N PRO A 20 -12.93 2.01 -10.99
CA PRO A 20 -13.21 1.97 -9.54
C PRO A 20 -13.45 0.55 -9.01
N LYS A 21 -13.81 -0.41 -9.88
CA LYS A 21 -14.02 -1.81 -9.50
C LYS A 21 -12.72 -2.58 -9.36
N ARG A 22 -11.65 -2.12 -10.01
CA ARG A 22 -10.33 -2.77 -10.05
C ARG A 22 -9.33 -2.15 -9.08
N MET A 23 -9.58 -0.94 -8.62
CA MET A 23 -8.66 -0.18 -7.77
C MET A 23 -9.36 0.28 -6.50
N SER A 24 -8.83 -0.12 -5.35
CA SER A 24 -9.27 0.33 -4.04
C SER A 24 -8.16 1.13 -3.36
N TRP A 25 -8.56 2.23 -2.72
CA TRP A 25 -7.66 2.98 -1.85
C TRP A 25 -7.81 2.45 -0.43
N VAL A 26 -6.69 2.04 0.17
CA VAL A 26 -6.65 1.62 1.57
C VAL A 26 -5.66 2.53 2.28
N GLN A 27 -6.12 3.18 3.34
CA GLN A 27 -5.25 3.92 4.23
C GLN A 27 -4.89 3.02 5.41
N ALA A 28 -3.62 2.66 5.50
CA ALA A 28 -3.07 1.86 6.59
C ALA A 28 -1.90 2.60 7.23
N ILE A 29 -1.75 2.41 8.53
CA ILE A 29 -0.59 2.91 9.30
C ILE A 29 0.42 1.76 9.34
N CYS A 30 1.43 1.80 8.45
CA CYS A 30 2.40 0.70 8.32
C CYS A 30 3.29 0.47 9.56
N THR A 31 3.31 1.39 10.54
CA THR A 31 4.34 1.43 11.59
C THR A 31 4.02 0.71 12.89
N LEU A 32 2.76 0.35 13.16
CA LEU A 32 2.36 -0.15 14.50
C LEU A 32 1.47 -1.41 14.47
N GLU A 33 0.62 -1.58 13.45
CA GLU A 33 -0.34 -2.70 13.38
C GLU A 33 -0.11 -3.63 12.18
N GLY A 34 0.93 -3.36 11.39
CA GLY A 34 1.19 -4.06 10.14
C GLY A 34 0.20 -3.70 9.04
N LEU A 35 0.41 -4.23 7.84
CA LEU A 35 -0.52 -4.03 6.74
C LEU A 35 -1.77 -4.91 6.93
N PRO A 36 -3.00 -4.39 6.78
CA PRO A 36 -4.25 -5.15 6.90
C PRO A 36 -4.51 -6.03 5.66
N PHE A 37 -3.45 -6.65 5.14
CA PHE A 37 -3.45 -7.47 3.97
C PHE A 37 -3.14 -8.93 4.35
N PRO A 38 -3.85 -9.91 3.73
CA PRO A 38 -3.54 -11.31 3.94
C PRO A 38 -2.14 -11.65 3.40
N ASN A 39 -1.52 -12.68 3.96
CA ASN A 39 -0.23 -13.18 3.48
C ASN A 39 -0.36 -13.64 2.01
N GLU A 40 0.73 -13.55 1.25
CA GLU A 40 0.83 -14.12 -0.12
C GLU A 40 -0.27 -13.64 -1.10
N SER A 41 -0.79 -12.43 -0.91
CA SER A 41 -1.91 -11.93 -1.71
C SER A 41 -1.48 -11.16 -2.96
N TYR A 42 -0.24 -10.66 -2.99
CA TYR A 42 0.21 -9.74 -4.03
C TYR A 42 1.40 -10.29 -4.80
N ASP A 43 1.29 -10.23 -6.13
CA ASP A 43 2.31 -10.66 -7.09
C ASP A 43 3.31 -9.53 -7.42
N PHE A 44 2.93 -8.27 -7.17
CA PHE A 44 3.76 -7.09 -7.42
C PHE A 44 3.48 -6.01 -6.38
N VAL A 45 4.54 -5.44 -5.81
CA VAL A 45 4.46 -4.34 -4.84
C VAL A 45 5.35 -3.20 -5.31
N HIS A 46 4.76 -2.02 -5.48
CA HIS A 46 5.50 -0.80 -5.84
C HIS A 46 5.52 0.18 -4.67
N VAL A 47 6.70 0.60 -4.23
CA VAL A 47 6.86 1.52 -3.10
C VAL A 47 7.71 2.71 -3.50
N LYS A 48 7.14 3.91 -3.39
CA LYS A 48 7.82 5.13 -3.85
C LYS A 48 7.73 6.26 -2.83
N ARG A 49 8.87 6.95 -2.63
CA ARG A 49 9.00 8.17 -1.81
C ARG A 49 8.57 8.03 -0.34
N ILE A 50 8.75 6.84 0.25
CA ILE A 50 8.42 6.59 1.67
C ILE A 50 9.41 7.23 2.66
N ALA A 51 10.62 7.58 2.23
CA ALA A 51 11.70 8.08 3.10
C ALA A 51 11.40 9.40 3.84
N ARG A 52 10.38 10.17 3.42
CA ARG A 52 9.95 11.38 4.14
C ARG A 52 8.95 11.11 5.26
N VAL A 53 8.27 9.98 5.18
CA VAL A 53 7.17 9.60 6.09
C VAL A 53 7.65 8.59 7.12
N LEU A 54 8.59 7.73 6.70
CA LEU A 54 9.15 6.66 7.52
C LEU A 54 10.64 6.91 7.78
N PRO A 55 11.04 7.02 9.06
CA PRO A 55 12.45 7.05 9.41
C PRO A 55 13.11 5.70 9.10
N GLU A 56 14.42 5.71 8.82
CA GLU A 56 15.18 4.55 8.34
C GLU A 56 15.17 3.36 9.31
N ASN A 57 15.03 3.62 10.61
CA ASN A 57 14.96 2.59 11.65
C ASN A 57 13.71 1.71 11.58
N MET A 58 12.71 2.08 10.77
CA MET A 58 11.45 1.33 10.61
C MET A 58 11.37 0.66 9.23
N TRP A 59 12.44 0.71 8.44
CA TRP A 59 12.45 0.10 7.12
C TRP A 59 12.47 -1.42 7.20
N ASP A 60 13.16 -1.98 8.20
CA ASP A 60 13.21 -3.43 8.41
C ASP A 60 11.80 -4.01 8.65
N ASP A 61 11.02 -3.40 9.55
CA ASP A 61 9.63 -3.78 9.82
C ASP A 61 8.75 -3.67 8.58
N LEU A 62 8.96 -2.62 7.78
CA LEU A 62 8.22 -2.41 6.54
C LEU A 62 8.55 -3.48 5.50
N PHE A 63 9.83 -3.80 5.30
CA PHE A 63 10.25 -4.82 4.33
C PHE A 63 9.82 -6.22 4.76
N GLU A 64 9.82 -6.52 6.06
CA GLU A 64 9.28 -7.77 6.59
C GLU A 64 7.77 -7.90 6.29
N GLU A 65 7.00 -6.85 6.53
CA GLU A 65 5.57 -6.82 6.23
C GLU A 65 5.28 -6.89 4.72
N ILE A 66 6.08 -6.21 3.89
CA ILE A 66 5.98 -6.33 2.42
C ILE A 66 6.27 -7.76 2.00
N SER A 67 7.33 -8.37 2.52
CA SER A 67 7.69 -9.75 2.22
C SER A 67 6.62 -10.75 2.68
N ARG A 68 5.91 -10.48 3.79
CA ARG A 68 4.78 -11.30 4.26
C ARG A 68 3.59 -11.26 3.31
N VAL A 69 3.29 -10.08 2.78
CA VAL A 69 2.14 -9.82 1.90
C VAL A 69 2.41 -10.29 0.46
N MET A 70 3.68 -10.36 0.08
CA MET A 70 4.19 -10.89 -1.17
C MET A 70 4.17 -12.42 -1.24
N LYS A 71 3.85 -12.99 -2.40
CA LYS A 71 4.02 -14.44 -2.67
C LYS A 71 5.51 -14.83 -2.73
N PRO A 72 5.91 -16.11 -2.66
CA PRO A 72 7.27 -16.50 -2.99
C PRO A 72 7.54 -16.31 -4.51
N GLY A 73 8.51 -15.45 -4.86
CA GLY A 73 8.91 -15.11 -6.23
C GLY A 73 8.35 -13.81 -6.88
N PRO A 74 7.98 -12.74 -6.15
CA PRO A 74 7.39 -11.55 -6.77
C PRO A 74 8.44 -10.48 -7.09
N ALA A 75 8.03 -9.50 -7.90
CA ALA A 75 8.84 -8.33 -8.21
C ALA A 75 8.51 -7.17 -7.26
N PHE A 76 9.55 -6.53 -6.73
CA PHE A 76 9.48 -5.34 -5.88
C PHE A 76 10.19 -4.17 -6.59
N GLU A 77 9.51 -3.02 -6.75
CA GLU A 77 10.03 -1.82 -7.45
C GLU A 77 9.79 -0.50 -6.69
#